data_AF-A0A7S4EDT7-F1
#
_entry.id   AF-A0A7S4EDT7-F1
#
_cell.length_a   1.000
_cell.length_b   1.000
_cell.length_c   1.000
_cell.angle_alpha   90.00
_cell.angle_beta   90.00
_cell.angle_gamma   90.00
#
_symmetry.space_group_name_H-M   'P 1'
#
loop_
_entity.id
_entity.type
_entity.pdbx_description
1 polymer ?
#
loop_
_entity_poly.entity_id
_entity_poly.type
_entity_poly.pdbx_seq_one_letter_code
_entity_poly.pdbx_strand_id
1 'polypeptide(L)'
;DAPRAATRAAVLELLAVVAAHSPAGHAAVVAALHYFRAATGEGAAFEGLVQAVGDATAATALRRDVLLFVNTLVNAAPDLADRAELRAQLHSAGLGRALAGVAAAV
;
A
#
# COMPACT_ATOMS: atom_id res chain seq x y z
N ASP A 1 -6.35 19.27 -3.09
CA ASP A 1 -7.75 19.49 -2.66
C ASP A 1 -8.11 18.62 -1.48
N ALA A 2 -8.56 19.24 -0.38
CA ALA A 2 -8.90 18.55 0.87
C ALA A 2 -9.92 17.39 0.72
N PRO A 3 -10.99 17.51 -0.11
CA PRO A 3 -11.94 16.42 -0.30
C PRO A 3 -11.31 15.14 -0.87
N ARG A 4 -10.40 15.26 -1.85
CA ARG A 4 -9.73 14.10 -2.45
C ARG A 4 -8.80 13.41 -1.46
N ALA A 5 -8.14 14.17 -0.58
CA ALA A 5 -7.30 13.60 0.47
C ALA A 5 -8.12 12.80 1.48
N ALA A 6 -9.27 13.34 1.92
CA ALA A 6 -10.17 12.65 2.83
C ALA A 6 -10.74 11.35 2.21
N THR A 7 -11.14 11.39 0.93
CA THR A 7 -11.60 10.19 0.22
C THR A 7 -10.50 9.12 0.15
N ARG A 8 -9.25 9.50 -0.15
CA ARG A 8 -8.12 8.54 -0.19
C ARG A 8 -7.87 7.89 1.17
N ALA A 9 -7.88 8.67 2.24
CA ALA A 9 -7.71 8.16 3.59
C ALA A 9 -8.81 7.15 3.94
N ALA A 10 -10.08 7.49 3.70
CA ALA A 10 -11.21 6.59 3.94
C ALA A 10 -11.12 5.29 3.13
N VAL A 11 -10.69 5.36 1.86
CA VAL A 11 -10.50 4.17 1.02
C VAL A 11 -9.40 3.27 1.58
N LEU A 12 -8.24 3.83 1.95
CA LEU A 12 -7.13 3.06 2.53
C LEU A 12 -7.54 2.38 3.84
N GLU A 13 -8.29 3.08 4.70
CA GLU A 13 -8.80 2.54 5.95
C GLU A 13 -9.80 1.40 5.71
N LEU A 14 -10.77 1.57 4.81
CA LEU A 14 -11.73 0.51 4.48
C LEU A 14 -11.05 -0.73 3.91
N LEU A 15 -10.08 -0.57 3.00
CA LEU A 15 -9.33 -1.68 2.46
C LEU A 15 -8.48 -2.37 3.53
N ALA A 16 -7.90 -1.63 4.48
CA ALA A 16 -7.18 -2.21 5.62
C ALA A 16 -8.10 -3.07 6.49
N VAL A 17 -9.30 -2.58 6.80
CA VAL A 17 -10.31 -3.32 7.58
C VAL A 17 -10.71 -4.61 6.88
N VAL A 18 -11.01 -4.55 5.58
CA VAL A 18 -11.38 -5.74 4.79
C VAL A 18 -10.23 -6.75 4.74
N ALA A 19 -9.00 -6.30 4.50
CA ALA A 19 -7.83 -7.16 4.43
C ALA A 19 -7.55 -7.86 5.77
N ALA A 20 -7.74 -7.17 6.89
CA ALA A 20 -7.50 -7.72 8.22
C ALA A 20 -8.62 -8.65 8.73
N HIS A 21 -9.82 -8.57 8.15
CA HIS A 21 -10.99 -9.26 8.69
C HIS A 21 -10.99 -10.77 8.44
N SER A 22 -10.57 -11.21 7.25
CA SER A 22 -10.57 -12.64 6.88
C SER A 22 -9.59 -12.94 5.75
N PRO A 23 -9.17 -14.21 5.57
CA PRO A 23 -8.33 -14.61 4.43
C PRO A 23 -8.96 -14.29 3.07
N ALA A 24 -10.28 -14.45 2.95
CA ALA A 24 -11.01 -14.09 1.74
C ALA A 24 -11.00 -12.57 1.48
N GLY A 25 -11.15 -11.77 2.54
CA GLY A 25 -11.04 -10.31 2.46
C GLY A 25 -9.64 -9.85 2.07
N HIS A 26 -8.61 -10.46 2.66
CA HIS A 26 -7.21 -10.25 2.28
C HIS A 26 -6.98 -10.53 0.80
N ALA A 27 -7.35 -11.71 0.32
CA ALA A 27 -7.21 -12.10 -1.08
C ALA A 27 -7.96 -11.14 -2.03
N ALA A 28 -9.16 -10.70 -1.64
CA ALA A 28 -9.93 -9.74 -2.42
C ALA A 28 -9.22 -8.37 -2.55
N VAL A 29 -8.62 -7.88 -1.47
CA VAL A 29 -7.86 -6.61 -1.49
C VAL A 29 -6.60 -6.74 -2.34
N VAL A 30 -5.86 -7.85 -2.21
CA VAL A 30 -4.68 -8.11 -3.06
C VAL A 30 -5.08 -8.17 -4.54
N ALA A 31 -6.14 -8.90 -4.88
CA ALA A 31 -6.66 -8.98 -6.24
C ALA A 31 -7.11 -7.60 -6.78
N ALA A 32 -7.76 -6.79 -5.94
CA ALA A 32 -8.18 -5.43 -6.31
C ALA A 32 -6.97 -4.52 -6.63
N LEU A 33 -5.87 -4.63 -5.88
CA LEU A 33 -4.64 -3.88 -6.13
C LEU A 33 -3.93 -4.35 -7.42
N HIS A 34 -3.94 -5.64 -7.71
CA HIS A 34 -3.45 -6.16 -8.99
C HIS A 34 -4.30 -5.71 -10.18
N TYR A 35 -5.62 -5.70 -10.02
CA TYR A 35 -6.52 -5.14 -11.03
C TYR A 35 -6.28 -3.65 -11.22
N PHE A 36 -6.11 -2.89 -10.13
CA PHE A 36 -5.82 -1.45 -10.18
C PHE A 36 -4.57 -1.19 -11.02
N ARG A 37 -3.48 -1.93 -10.80
CA ARG A 37 -2.27 -1.86 -11.63
C ARG A 37 -2.59 -2.02 -13.13
N ALA A 38 -3.36 -3.05 -13.49
CA ALA A 38 -3.72 -3.31 -14.88
C ALA A 38 -4.60 -2.18 -15.47
N ALA A 39 -5.49 -1.61 -14.66
CA ALA A 39 -6.39 -0.53 -15.06
C ALA A 39 -5.69 0.84 -15.18
N THR A 40 -4.65 1.10 -14.39
CA THR A 40 -3.89 2.37 -14.40
C THR A 40 -2.63 2.34 -15.25
N GLY A 41 -2.21 1.15 -15.70
CA GLY A 41 -0.98 0.98 -16.49
C GLY A 41 0.30 1.04 -15.63
N GLU A 42 0.21 0.76 -14.33
CA GLU A 42 1.38 0.70 -13.45
C GLU A 42 2.34 -0.42 -13.88
N GLY A 43 3.64 -0.12 -13.87
CA GLY A 43 4.70 -1.04 -14.27
C GLY A 43 4.85 -2.21 -13.29
N ALA A 44 4.72 -1.93 -11.99
CA ALA A 44 4.77 -2.92 -10.92
C ALA A 44 3.50 -2.94 -10.06
N ALA A 45 3.21 -4.07 -9.40
CA ALA A 45 2.15 -4.10 -8.39
C ALA A 45 2.53 -3.17 -7.22
N PHE A 46 1.54 -2.45 -6.68
CA PHE A 46 1.70 -1.50 -5.58
C PHE A 46 2.55 -0.26 -5.90
N GLU A 47 2.88 0.00 -7.17
CA GLU A 47 3.72 1.14 -7.56
C GLU A 47 3.12 2.46 -7.09
N GLY A 48 1.83 2.69 -7.29
CA GLY A 48 1.16 3.91 -6.86
C GLY A 48 1.22 4.12 -5.34
N LEU A 49 1.18 3.05 -4.55
CA LEU A 49 1.33 3.11 -3.09
C LEU A 49 2.77 3.48 -2.71
N VAL A 50 3.77 2.86 -3.32
CA VAL A 50 5.18 3.15 -3.04
C VAL A 50 5.54 4.58 -3.45
N GLN A 51 5.05 5.05 -4.60
CA GLN A 51 5.23 6.43 -5.03
C GLN A 51 4.64 7.41 -4.02
N ALA A 52 3.44 7.14 -3.48
CA ALA A 52 2.82 7.98 -2.47
C ALA A 52 3.64 8.05 -1.15
N VAL A 53 4.39 7.01 -0.80
CA VAL A 53 5.33 7.02 0.34
C VAL A 53 6.56 7.86 0.04
N GLY A 54 7.14 7.70 -1.16
CA GLY A 54 8.39 8.35 -1.55
C GLY A 54 8.26 9.80 -2.00
N ASP A 55 7.05 10.28 -2.28
CA ASP A 55 6.80 11.66 -2.67
C ASP A 55 7.06 12.62 -1.49
N ALA A 56 8.15 13.38 -1.59
CA ALA A 56 8.55 14.38 -0.58
C ALA A 56 7.52 15.52 -0.44
N THR A 57 6.70 15.76 -1.46
CA THR A 57 5.66 16.79 -1.46
C THR A 57 4.33 16.26 -0.88
N ALA A 58 4.19 14.94 -0.71
CA ALA A 58 3.00 14.34 -0.14
C ALA A 58 2.85 14.73 1.33
N ALA A 59 1.61 15.04 1.71
CA ALA A 59 1.24 15.30 3.10
C ALA A 59 1.64 14.10 3.99
N THR A 60 2.24 14.39 5.15
CA THR A 60 2.68 13.36 6.12
C THR A 60 1.55 12.41 6.51
N ALA A 61 0.30 12.91 6.61
CA ALA A 61 -0.88 12.09 6.87
C ALA A 61 -1.10 11.02 5.79
N LEU A 62 -0.96 11.37 4.50
CA LEU A 62 -1.10 10.40 3.41
C LEU A 62 -0.01 9.33 3.48
N ARG A 63 1.25 9.74 3.72
CA ARG A 63 2.37 8.80 3.87
C ARG A 63 2.14 7.82 5.03
N ARG A 64 1.67 8.32 6.18
CA ARG A 64 1.27 7.50 7.33
C ARG A 64 0.17 6.51 6.96
N ASP A 65 -0.90 6.96 6.33
CA ASP A 65 -2.07 6.12 6.02
C ASP A 65 -1.71 5.00 5.03
N VAL A 66 -0.87 5.32 4.02
CA VAL A 66 -0.36 4.31 3.08
C VAL A 66 0.54 3.29 3.78
N LEU A 67 1.45 3.74 4.65
CA LEU A 67 2.33 2.82 5.40
C LEU A 67 1.53 1.91 6.35
N LEU A 68 0.51 2.45 7.02
CA LEU A 68 -0.38 1.67 7.86
C LEU A 68 -1.13 0.61 7.03
N PHE A 69 -1.68 1.01 5.88
CA PHE A 69 -2.35 0.09 4.96
C PHE A 69 -1.42 -1.02 4.45
N VAL A 70 -0.22 -0.67 3.97
CA VAL A 70 0.79 -1.63 3.50
C VAL A 70 1.18 -2.60 4.61
N ASN A 71 1.41 -2.10 5.83
CA ASN A 71 1.75 -2.93 6.97
C ASN A 71 0.61 -3.90 7.34
N THR A 72 -0.64 -3.42 7.32
CA THR A 72 -1.81 -4.27 7.55
C THR A 72 -1.92 -5.35 6.48
N LEU A 73 -1.81 -4.99 5.19
CA LEU A 73 -1.92 -5.93 4.08
C LEU A 73 -0.87 -7.05 4.17
N VAL A 74 0.37 -6.71 4.47
CA VAL A 74 1.45 -7.71 4.61
C VAL A 74 1.22 -8.60 5.83
N ASN A 75 0.87 -8.03 6.98
CA ASN A 75 0.74 -8.83 8.21
C ASN A 75 -0.56 -9.63 8.30
N ALA A 76 -1.59 -9.25 7.55
CA ALA A 76 -2.83 -9.99 7.44
C ALA A 76 -2.75 -11.18 6.47
N ALA A 77 -1.64 -11.35 5.74
CA ALA A 77 -1.44 -12.50 4.87
C ALA A 77 -1.52 -13.83 5.66
N PRO A 78 -2.33 -14.80 5.18
CA PRO A 78 -2.71 -15.99 5.94
C PRO A 78 -1.52 -16.94 6.18
N ASP A 79 -0.58 -17.02 5.24
CA ASP A 79 0.61 -17.84 5.36
C ASP A 79 1.91 -17.06 5.07
N LEU A 80 3.03 -17.74 5.35
CA LEU A 80 4.36 -17.16 5.21
C LEU A 80 4.78 -16.96 3.75
N ALA A 81 4.30 -17.79 2.83
CA ALA A 81 4.65 -17.71 1.42
C ALA A 81 4.01 -16.47 0.79
N ASP A 82 2.70 -16.28 1.02
CA ASP A 82 1.97 -15.09 0.58
C ASP A 82 2.56 -13.82 1.16
N ARG A 83 2.95 -13.85 2.43
CA ARG A 83 3.61 -12.73 3.10
C ARG A 83 4.97 -12.39 2.49
N ALA A 84 5.77 -13.41 2.17
CA ALA A 84 7.07 -13.23 1.54
C ALA A 84 6.91 -12.66 0.12
N GLU A 85 5.94 -13.16 -0.64
CA GLU A 85 5.61 -12.71 -1.99
C GLU A 85 5.16 -11.23 -1.99
N LEU A 86 4.24 -10.84 -1.10
CA LEU A 86 3.82 -9.44 -0.95
C LEU A 86 5.00 -8.52 -0.63
N ARG A 87 5.91 -8.94 0.26
CA ARG A 87 7.12 -8.17 0.58
C ARG A 87 8.05 -8.06 -0.62
N ALA A 88 8.22 -9.12 -1.39
CA ALA A 88 9.03 -9.12 -2.60
C ALA A 88 8.47 -8.14 -3.64
N GLN A 89 7.16 -8.14 -3.86
CA GLN A 89 6.50 -7.22 -4.78
C GLN A 89 6.65 -5.76 -4.32
N LEU A 90 6.40 -5.45 -3.05
CA LEU A 90 6.61 -4.10 -2.50
C LEU A 90 8.07 -3.66 -2.62
N HIS A 91 9.02 -4.58 -2.40
CA HIS A 91 10.44 -4.28 -2.58
C HIS A 91 10.78 -4.00 -4.05
N SER A 92 10.23 -4.78 -4.99
CA SER A 92 10.40 -4.54 -6.44
C SER A 92 9.79 -3.21 -6.89
N ALA A 93 8.68 -2.80 -6.28
CA ALA A 93 8.06 -1.50 -6.50
C ALA A 93 8.88 -0.34 -5.90
N GLY A 94 9.91 -0.64 -5.10
CA GLY A 94 10.87 0.33 -4.58
C GLY A 94 10.64 0.80 -3.14
N LEU A 95 9.82 0.08 -2.35
CA LEU A 95 9.46 0.49 -0.99
C LEU A 95 10.70 0.76 -0.10
N GLY A 96 11.75 -0.05 -0.22
CA GLY A 96 12.98 0.15 0.54
C GLY A 96 13.64 1.52 0.29
N ARG A 97 13.67 1.97 -0.97
CA ARG A 97 14.19 3.31 -1.33
C ARG A 97 13.29 4.43 -0.82
N ALA A 98 11.97 4.26 -0.94
CA ALA A 98 11.01 5.23 -0.42
C ALA A 98 11.16 5.43 1.09
N LEU A 99 11.28 4.32 1.85
CA LEU A 99 11.47 4.36 3.30
C LEU A 99 12.80 5.01 3.70
N ALA A 100 13.90 4.73 2.98
CA ALA A 100 15.19 5.39 3.24
C ALA A 100 15.11 6.91 3.04
N GLY A 101 14.38 7.36 2.01
CA GLY A 101 14.13 8.78 1.77
C GLY A 101 13.32 9.44 2.89
N VAL A 102 12.31 8.76 3.41
CA VAL A 102 11.53 9.24 4.57
C VAL A 102 12.41 9.33 5.82
N ALA A 103 13.22 8.31 6.09
CA ALA A 103 14.09 8.28 7.27
C ALA A 103 15.16 9.39 7.26
N ALA A 104 15.68 9.75 6.09
CA ALA A 104 16.65 10.84 5.96
C ALA A 104 16.04 12.25 6.12
N ALA A 105 14.71 12.37 6.09
CA ALA A 105 13.98 13.63 6.21
C ALA A 105 13.48 13.92 7.64
N VAL A 106 13.71 13.01 8.58
CA VAL A 106 13.40 13.13 10.02
C VAL A 106 14.67 13.47 10.78
#